data_AF-A0A521T362-F1
#
_entry.id   AF-A0A521T362-F1
#
_cell.length_a   1.000
_cell.length_b   1.000
_cell.length_c   1.000
_cell.angle_alpha   90.00
_cell.angle_beta   90.00
_cell.angle_gamma   90.00
#
_symmetry.space_group_name_H-M   'P 1'
#
loop_
_entity.id
_entity.type
_entity.pdbx_description
1 polymer ?
#
loop_
_entity_poly.entity_id
_entity_poly.type
_entity_poly.pdbx_seq_one_letter_code
_entity_poly.pdbx_strand_id
1 'polypeptide(L)'
;MSERAAKTPSMVQVFINDLPRMVAWMRKQTNRFVNNFLFSTSATSGARRQWLFTIVLGALWGRSAFGAHPIQLTGNLLSDLIVYPFPALFGADTLRHVVVFVMVFLLGLRIAASFLDDVFELNDVALAERYILQSVFASQYSRITIRDGAVADEHVNSPVTRIGGPGLVKVHLNNVALFEKMDGSPDVIGPLESARAHKLDRFERLRAVVELPDQNLPLNKVSARTKDGIFVTAEGGKILYSVARNPKREASLKNPMTYDRESIERIVYGEVVFKHFKSRHDKTLPPPKEAGGKVDINMQGFIQSELGRFISQSFLSEFLTPPAGSDDYEREDLDDDDLDAEDSTLESSMAETMPSVADEDEDEEEQTDFISRDSITREFLNIGKTRARERGMELHWIDIGTWSLPEEAREVQDQHLEFWRMTAENRTRRMPEMLELTLEESRKAERLRLFREVPLGAYYEYAGLRETNPAEVVRRMLMTYRERVRNAWNAFVDRGETPPDEIDMVAKFLNSRLARHVRQNGNNHEQPSANPEDAEMGRP
;
A
#
# COMPACT_ATOMS: atom_id res chain seq x y z
N MET A 1 52.80 -56.39 56.84
CA MET A 1 51.83 -57.39 56.31
C MET A 1 50.71 -57.54 57.32
N SER A 2 49.57 -56.91 57.05
CA SER A 2 48.31 -57.15 57.77
C SER A 2 47.24 -57.21 56.68
N GLU A 3 46.85 -58.45 56.36
CA GLU A 3 45.88 -58.81 55.34
C GLU A 3 44.48 -58.41 55.84
N ARG A 4 44.00 -57.24 55.42
CA ARG A 4 42.58 -56.89 55.58
C ARG A 4 41.80 -57.62 54.50
N ALA A 5 41.34 -58.83 54.81
CA ALA A 5 40.34 -59.53 54.03
C ALA A 5 39.05 -58.69 54.02
N ALA A 6 38.80 -58.00 52.91
CA ALA A 6 37.58 -57.26 52.69
C ALA A 6 36.41 -58.25 52.64
N LYS A 7 35.62 -58.30 53.72
CA LYS A 7 34.44 -59.14 53.83
C LYS A 7 33.43 -58.67 52.80
N THR A 8 33.28 -59.41 51.72
CA THR A 8 32.26 -59.14 50.71
C THR A 8 30.89 -59.17 51.38
N PRO A 9 30.08 -58.11 51.25
CA PRO A 9 28.76 -58.08 51.87
C PRO A 9 27.91 -59.22 51.30
N SER A 10 27.18 -59.92 52.17
CA SER A 10 26.30 -61.00 51.72
C SER A 10 25.19 -60.43 50.82
N MET A 11 24.71 -61.22 49.86
CA MET A 11 23.61 -60.82 48.95
C MET A 11 22.39 -60.27 49.71
N VAL A 12 22.11 -60.81 50.90
CA VAL A 12 21.01 -60.36 51.76
C VAL A 12 21.24 -58.95 52.30
N GLN A 13 22.48 -58.61 52.69
CA GLN A 13 22.82 -57.25 53.15
C GLN A 13 22.76 -56.23 52.02
N VAL A 14 23.17 -56.60 50.80
CA VAL A 14 23.01 -55.74 49.62
C VAL A 14 21.53 -55.49 49.34
N PHE A 15 20.70 -56.54 49.37
CA PHE A 15 19.26 -56.42 49.14
C PHE A 15 18.54 -55.55 50.18
N ILE A 16 18.85 -55.73 51.48
CA ILE A 16 18.27 -54.90 52.56
C ILE A 16 18.70 -53.44 52.42
N ASN A 17 19.95 -53.18 52.04
CA ASN A 17 20.45 -51.81 51.85
C ASN A 17 19.85 -51.13 50.61
N ASP A 18 19.47 -51.89 49.59
CA ASP A 18 18.84 -51.35 48.38
C ASP A 18 17.29 -51.25 48.46
N LEU A 19 16.65 -51.94 49.41
CA LEU A 19 15.19 -51.90 49.59
C LEU A 19 14.64 -50.46 49.75
N PRO A 20 15.22 -49.56 50.57
CA PRO A 20 14.73 -48.19 50.71
C PRO A 20 14.85 -47.38 49.40
N ARG A 21 15.92 -47.61 48.62
CA ARG A 21 16.12 -46.97 47.31
C ARG A 21 15.08 -47.46 46.31
N MET A 22 14.78 -48.76 46.32
CA MET A 22 13.75 -49.35 45.48
C MET A 22 12.35 -48.87 45.85
N VAL A 23 12.02 -48.74 47.15
CA VAL A 23 10.74 -48.18 47.61
C VAL A 23 10.63 -46.68 47.26
N ALA A 24 11.70 -45.90 47.45
CA ALA A 24 11.72 -44.49 47.07
C ALA A 24 11.55 -44.31 45.54
N TRP A 25 12.22 -45.15 44.75
CA TRP A 25 12.06 -45.18 43.30
C TRP A 25 10.64 -45.57 42.89
N MET A 26 10.07 -46.63 43.49
CA MET A 26 8.68 -47.05 43.24
C MET A 26 7.70 -45.95 43.63
N ARG A 27 7.87 -45.28 44.78
CA ARG A 27 7.02 -44.14 45.19
C ARG A 27 7.13 -42.97 44.22
N LYS A 28 8.33 -42.67 43.73
CA LYS A 28 8.54 -41.61 42.73
C LYS A 28 7.89 -41.99 41.40
N GLN A 29 7.94 -43.26 41.01
CA GLN A 29 7.37 -43.77 39.77
C GLN A 29 5.84 -43.86 39.86
N THR A 30 5.29 -44.33 40.98
CA THR A 30 3.84 -44.33 41.22
C THR A 30 3.30 -42.92 41.33
N ASN A 31 3.99 -41.98 41.99
CA ASN A 31 3.56 -40.57 42.00
C ASN A 31 3.58 -39.95 40.61
N ARG A 32 4.62 -40.19 39.80
CA ARG A 32 4.62 -39.72 38.40
C ARG A 32 3.53 -40.36 37.57
N PHE A 33 3.32 -41.66 37.74
CA PHE A 33 2.27 -42.38 37.02
C PHE A 33 0.89 -41.87 37.42
N VAL A 34 0.57 -41.78 38.72
CA VAL A 34 -0.70 -41.27 39.24
C VAL A 34 -0.92 -39.81 38.81
N ASN A 35 0.10 -38.96 38.90
CA ASN A 35 -0.03 -37.57 38.49
C ASN A 35 -0.24 -37.42 36.98
N ASN A 36 0.53 -38.13 36.16
CA ASN A 36 0.36 -38.08 34.71
C ASN A 36 -0.92 -38.80 34.25
N PHE A 37 -1.37 -39.82 34.98
CA PHE A 37 -2.53 -40.61 34.63
C PHE A 37 -3.84 -39.91 35.02
N LEU A 38 -3.92 -39.32 36.22
CA LEU A 38 -5.14 -38.68 36.74
C LEU A 38 -5.17 -37.17 36.52
N PHE A 39 -4.03 -36.48 36.63
CA PHE A 39 -4.00 -35.01 36.64
C PHE A 39 -3.41 -34.40 35.37
N SER A 40 -2.94 -35.17 34.38
CA SER A 40 -2.52 -34.60 33.09
C SER A 40 -3.67 -33.83 32.46
N THR A 41 -3.37 -32.73 31.76
CA THR A 41 -4.36 -31.80 31.18
C THR A 41 -5.11 -32.36 29.97
N SER A 42 -4.64 -33.46 29.40
CA SER A 42 -5.21 -34.05 28.19
C SER A 42 -6.64 -34.54 28.38
N ALA A 43 -7.32 -34.74 27.26
CA ALA A 43 -8.65 -35.33 27.28
C ALA A 43 -8.71 -36.83 27.54
N THR A 44 -7.66 -37.56 27.15
CA THR A 44 -7.54 -38.99 27.43
C THR A 44 -7.50 -39.25 28.93
N SER A 45 -6.94 -38.32 29.70
CA SER A 45 -6.95 -38.40 31.16
C SER A 45 -8.34 -38.15 31.75
N GLY A 46 -9.16 -37.29 31.15
CA GLY A 46 -10.54 -37.09 31.61
C GLY A 46 -11.40 -38.34 31.46
N ALA A 47 -11.28 -39.09 30.35
CA ALA A 47 -11.96 -40.37 30.18
C ALA A 47 -11.51 -41.40 31.24
N ARG A 48 -10.22 -41.42 31.57
CA ARG A 48 -9.67 -42.27 32.65
C ARG A 48 -10.18 -41.85 34.03
N ARG A 49 -10.27 -40.54 34.31
CA ARG A 49 -10.88 -40.01 35.54
C ARG A 49 -12.35 -40.40 35.65
N GLN A 50 -13.10 -40.33 34.56
CA GLN A 50 -14.49 -40.79 34.54
C GLN A 50 -14.59 -42.28 34.86
N TRP A 51 -13.78 -43.11 34.21
CA TRP A 51 -13.77 -44.55 34.48
C TRP A 51 -13.38 -44.87 35.93
N LEU A 52 -12.33 -44.22 36.45
CA LEU A 52 -11.93 -44.36 37.85
C LEU A 52 -13.04 -43.90 38.79
N PHE A 53 -13.67 -42.76 38.52
CA PHE A 53 -14.79 -42.24 39.31
C PHE A 53 -15.95 -43.24 39.33
N THR A 54 -16.32 -43.80 38.18
CA THR A 54 -17.36 -44.83 38.09
C THR A 54 -17.00 -46.08 38.89
N ILE A 55 -15.74 -46.53 38.84
CA ILE A 55 -15.29 -47.70 39.63
C ILE A 55 -15.30 -47.41 41.12
N VAL A 56 -14.77 -46.26 41.55
CA VAL A 56 -14.75 -45.89 42.97
C VAL A 56 -16.17 -45.74 43.49
N LEU A 57 -17.04 -45.08 42.74
CA LEU A 57 -18.45 -44.93 43.09
C LEU A 57 -19.16 -46.28 43.14
N GLY A 58 -18.93 -47.16 42.16
CA GLY A 58 -19.47 -48.52 42.13
C GLY A 58 -18.96 -49.39 43.28
N ALA A 59 -17.68 -49.27 43.65
CA ALA A 59 -17.09 -49.98 44.79
C ALA A 59 -17.63 -49.47 46.13
N LEU A 60 -17.81 -48.15 46.28
CA LEU A 60 -18.44 -47.55 47.45
C LEU A 60 -19.90 -48.00 47.57
N TRP A 61 -20.64 -48.01 46.47
CA TRP A 61 -22.02 -48.49 46.43
C TRP A 61 -22.09 -49.98 46.77
N GLY A 62 -21.27 -50.82 46.15
CA GLY A 62 -21.21 -52.26 46.44
C GLY A 62 -20.83 -52.55 47.89
N ARG A 63 -19.90 -51.79 48.47
CA ARG A 63 -19.55 -51.87 49.90
C ARG A 63 -20.74 -51.50 50.78
N SER A 64 -21.45 -50.42 50.47
CA SER A 64 -22.66 -50.02 51.20
C SER A 64 -23.75 -51.09 51.11
N ALA A 65 -23.95 -51.69 49.93
CA ALA A 65 -24.92 -52.76 49.71
C ALA A 65 -24.59 -54.02 50.51
N PHE A 66 -23.34 -54.46 50.48
CA PHE A 66 -22.88 -55.62 51.24
C PHE A 66 -22.97 -55.39 52.76
N GLY A 67 -22.76 -54.16 53.22
CA GLY A 67 -22.89 -53.79 54.63
C GLY A 67 -24.35 -53.78 55.11
N ALA A 68 -25.29 -53.31 54.26
CA ALA A 68 -26.71 -53.26 54.58
C ALA A 68 -27.39 -54.65 54.43
N HIS A 69 -26.96 -55.42 53.44
CA HIS A 69 -27.47 -56.74 53.14
C HIS A 69 -26.27 -57.71 53.06
N PRO A 70 -25.99 -58.48 54.13
CA PRO A 70 -24.97 -59.51 54.09
C PRO A 70 -25.45 -60.72 53.27
N ILE A 71 -24.56 -61.30 52.46
CA ILE A 71 -24.89 -62.44 51.59
C ILE A 71 -25.31 -63.64 52.44
N GLN A 72 -26.54 -64.11 52.25
CA GLN A 72 -27.01 -65.39 52.77
C GLN A 72 -26.89 -66.43 51.66
N LEU A 73 -25.92 -67.34 51.76
CA LEU A 73 -25.72 -68.40 50.78
C LEU A 73 -26.87 -69.42 50.91
N THR A 74 -27.82 -69.41 49.98
CA THR A 74 -29.02 -70.25 50.01
C THR A 74 -28.79 -71.62 49.36
N GLY A 75 -27.58 -71.87 48.83
CA GLY A 75 -27.18 -73.13 48.20
C GLY A 75 -27.32 -73.14 46.68
N ASN A 76 -27.98 -72.13 46.09
CA ASN A 76 -28.04 -71.94 44.64
C ASN A 76 -27.07 -70.83 44.22
N LEU A 77 -25.83 -71.22 43.91
CA LEU A 77 -24.73 -70.31 43.55
C LEU A 77 -25.10 -69.33 42.42
N LEU A 78 -25.96 -69.75 41.48
CA LEU A 78 -26.27 -68.94 40.30
C LEU A 78 -27.29 -67.83 40.62
N SER A 79 -28.32 -68.12 41.42
CA SER A 79 -29.23 -67.09 41.92
C SER A 79 -28.54 -66.14 42.90
N ASP A 80 -27.68 -66.69 43.77
CA ASP A 80 -26.95 -65.92 44.77
C ASP A 80 -25.89 -65.01 44.15
N LEU A 81 -25.38 -65.31 42.95
CA LEU A 81 -24.40 -64.47 42.24
C LEU A 81 -25.06 -63.43 41.32
N ILE A 82 -26.13 -63.80 40.61
CA ILE A 82 -26.72 -62.95 39.56
C ILE A 82 -27.89 -62.12 40.07
N VAL A 83 -28.78 -62.70 40.88
CA VAL A 83 -30.03 -62.03 41.30
C VAL A 83 -29.81 -61.21 42.56
N TYR A 84 -29.02 -61.73 43.51
CA TYR A 84 -28.71 -61.07 44.78
C TYR A 84 -28.23 -59.61 44.70
N PRO A 85 -27.35 -59.21 43.76
CA PRO A 85 -26.83 -57.85 43.72
C PRO A 85 -27.94 -56.81 43.52
N PHE A 86 -29.01 -57.14 42.80
CA PHE A 86 -30.05 -56.16 42.47
C PHE A 86 -30.84 -55.70 43.70
N PRO A 87 -31.47 -56.58 44.51
CA PRO A 87 -32.13 -56.16 45.75
C PRO A 87 -31.18 -55.47 46.73
N ALA A 88 -29.93 -55.94 46.82
CA ALA A 88 -28.95 -55.36 47.74
C ALA A 88 -28.50 -53.95 47.31
N LEU A 89 -28.27 -53.73 46.01
CA LEU A 89 -27.86 -52.43 45.46
C LEU A 89 -29.00 -51.40 45.49
N PHE A 90 -30.23 -51.83 45.24
CA PHE A 90 -31.42 -50.97 45.19
C PHE A 90 -32.27 -50.98 46.46
N GLY A 91 -31.79 -51.62 47.54
CA GLY A 91 -32.42 -51.58 48.85
C GLY A 91 -32.47 -50.15 49.40
N ALA A 92 -33.54 -49.81 50.12
CA ALA A 92 -33.75 -48.47 50.66
C ALA A 92 -32.59 -48.00 51.56
N ASP A 93 -32.03 -48.92 52.36
CA ASP A 93 -30.87 -48.64 53.23
C ASP A 93 -29.62 -48.29 52.43
N THR A 94 -29.34 -49.02 51.35
CA THR A 94 -28.22 -48.73 50.45
C THR A 94 -28.42 -47.40 49.73
N LEU A 95 -29.62 -47.17 49.18
CA LEU A 95 -29.96 -45.94 48.46
C LEU A 95 -29.80 -44.70 49.34
N ARG A 96 -30.14 -44.78 50.64
CA ARG A 96 -29.93 -43.67 51.58
C ARG A 96 -28.47 -43.22 51.63
N HIS A 97 -27.51 -44.15 51.65
CA HIS A 97 -26.08 -43.83 51.64
C HIS A 97 -25.66 -43.21 50.31
N VAL A 98 -26.14 -43.77 49.19
CA VAL A 98 -25.87 -43.23 47.85
C VAL A 98 -26.40 -41.81 47.72
N VAL A 99 -27.61 -41.53 48.21
CA VAL A 99 -28.20 -40.19 48.22
C VAL A 99 -27.32 -39.21 49.00
N VAL A 100 -26.78 -39.60 50.16
CA VAL A 100 -25.85 -38.75 50.91
C VAL A 100 -24.59 -38.45 50.09
N PHE A 101 -23.98 -39.45 49.45
CA PHE A 101 -22.81 -39.22 48.59
C PHE A 101 -23.11 -38.30 47.40
N VAL A 102 -24.24 -38.51 46.73
CA VAL A 102 -24.70 -37.67 45.61
C VAL A 102 -24.94 -36.24 46.09
N MET A 103 -25.58 -36.06 47.24
CA MET A 103 -25.82 -34.72 47.80
C MET A 103 -24.52 -33.99 48.13
N VAL A 104 -23.55 -34.65 48.74
CA VAL A 104 -22.23 -34.07 49.02
C VAL A 104 -21.51 -33.69 47.72
N PHE A 105 -21.58 -34.56 46.70
CA PHE A 105 -21.01 -34.28 45.39
C PHE A 105 -21.67 -33.05 44.72
N LEU A 106 -23.01 -32.99 44.71
CA LEU A 106 -23.75 -31.88 44.12
C LEU A 106 -23.49 -30.56 44.87
N LEU A 107 -23.39 -30.60 46.20
CA LEU A 107 -23.03 -29.43 47.00
C LEU A 107 -21.61 -28.93 46.67
N GLY A 108 -20.64 -29.85 46.59
CA GLY A 108 -19.27 -29.52 46.20
C GLY A 108 -19.19 -28.93 44.78
N LEU A 109 -19.95 -29.50 43.83
CA LEU A 109 -20.06 -28.99 42.47
C LEU A 109 -20.65 -27.56 42.44
N ARG A 110 -21.72 -27.32 43.20
CA ARG A 110 -22.36 -25.98 43.31
C ARG A 110 -21.42 -24.94 43.90
N ILE A 111 -20.70 -25.27 44.97
CA ILE A 111 -19.71 -24.36 45.58
C ILE A 111 -18.58 -24.05 44.59
N ALA A 112 -18.04 -25.08 43.92
CA ALA A 112 -16.99 -24.90 42.94
C ALA A 112 -17.45 -24.07 41.73
N ALA A 113 -18.68 -24.29 41.26
CA ALA A 113 -19.26 -23.54 40.16
C ALA A 113 -19.52 -22.08 40.55
N SER A 114 -20.04 -21.81 41.75
CA SER A 114 -20.21 -20.44 42.25
C SER A 114 -18.87 -19.71 42.39
N PHE A 115 -17.82 -20.39 42.84
CA PHE A 115 -16.48 -19.81 42.90
C PHE A 115 -15.95 -19.50 41.50
N LEU A 116 -16.15 -20.40 40.54
CA LEU A 116 -15.70 -20.19 39.17
C LEU A 116 -16.49 -19.08 38.46
N ASP A 117 -17.79 -18.99 38.72
CA ASP A 117 -18.67 -17.90 38.25
C ASP A 117 -18.19 -16.54 38.74
N ASP A 118 -17.77 -16.43 40.00
CA ASP A 118 -17.21 -15.22 40.60
C ASP A 118 -15.83 -14.86 40.00
N VAL A 119 -14.91 -15.82 39.93
CA VAL A 119 -13.54 -15.60 39.40
C VAL A 119 -13.54 -15.17 37.93
N PHE A 120 -14.49 -15.67 37.14
CA PHE A 120 -14.60 -15.37 35.71
C PHE A 120 -15.73 -14.40 35.36
N GLU A 121 -16.44 -13.86 36.36
CA GLU A 121 -17.57 -12.93 36.21
C GLU A 121 -18.60 -13.41 35.17
N LEU A 122 -18.95 -14.70 35.18
CA LEU A 122 -19.76 -15.32 34.13
C LEU A 122 -21.24 -14.91 34.22
N ASN A 123 -21.73 -14.64 35.43
CA ASN A 123 -23.13 -14.39 35.77
C ASN A 123 -24.05 -15.57 35.37
N ASP A 124 -23.50 -16.78 35.29
CA ASP A 124 -24.21 -18.02 34.95
C ASP A 124 -23.52 -19.23 35.60
N VAL A 125 -24.00 -19.58 36.80
CA VAL A 125 -23.51 -20.74 37.55
C VAL A 125 -23.69 -22.04 36.77
N ALA A 126 -24.73 -22.17 35.93
CA ALA A 126 -24.95 -23.39 35.15
C ALA A 126 -23.89 -23.57 34.07
N LEU A 127 -23.39 -22.47 33.48
CA LEU A 127 -22.26 -22.48 32.54
C LEU A 127 -20.98 -22.93 33.25
N ALA A 128 -20.73 -22.43 34.47
CA ALA A 128 -19.59 -22.85 35.29
C ALA A 128 -19.67 -24.34 35.68
N GLU A 129 -20.85 -24.85 36.04
CA GLU A 129 -21.07 -26.29 36.33
C GLU A 129 -20.75 -27.16 35.12
N ARG A 130 -21.27 -26.78 33.94
CA ARG A 130 -20.99 -27.51 32.68
C ARG A 130 -19.50 -27.52 32.39
N TYR A 131 -18.80 -26.40 32.58
CA TYR A 131 -17.35 -26.33 32.41
C TYR A 131 -16.59 -27.26 33.35
N ILE A 132 -16.97 -27.30 34.64
CA ILE A 132 -16.33 -28.19 35.62
C ILE A 132 -16.54 -29.65 35.24
N LEU A 133 -17.77 -30.04 34.89
CA LEU A 133 -18.07 -31.42 34.48
C LEU A 133 -17.33 -31.80 33.19
N GLN A 134 -17.25 -30.89 32.21
CA GLN A 134 -16.47 -31.08 30.97
C GLN A 134 -14.97 -31.26 31.28
N SER A 135 -14.43 -30.47 32.20
CA SER A 135 -13.01 -30.51 32.61
C SER A 135 -12.66 -31.77 33.39
N VAL A 136 -13.54 -32.20 34.31
CA VAL A 136 -13.32 -33.38 35.15
C VAL A 136 -13.47 -34.67 34.33
N PHE A 137 -14.56 -34.80 33.57
CA PHE A 137 -14.93 -36.06 32.92
C PHE A 137 -14.58 -36.15 31.44
N ALA A 138 -14.11 -35.08 30.79
CA ALA A 138 -13.87 -35.05 29.34
C ALA A 138 -15.08 -35.50 28.51
N SER A 139 -16.29 -35.28 29.04
CA SER A 139 -17.55 -35.68 28.42
C SER A 139 -18.33 -34.43 27.99
N GLN A 140 -19.16 -34.57 26.95
CA GLN A 140 -20.06 -33.51 26.47
C GLN A 140 -19.35 -32.19 26.10
N TYR A 141 -18.25 -32.25 25.33
CA TYR A 141 -17.54 -31.04 24.91
C TYR A 141 -18.45 -30.05 24.20
N SER A 142 -18.44 -28.81 24.68
CA SER A 142 -19.04 -27.69 23.96
C SER A 142 -18.33 -27.56 22.62
N ARG A 143 -19.12 -27.53 21.53
CA ARG A 143 -18.61 -27.24 20.20
C ARG A 143 -18.80 -25.76 19.92
N ILE A 144 -17.75 -25.09 19.48
CA ILE A 144 -17.82 -23.74 18.94
C ILE A 144 -17.50 -23.77 17.45
N THR A 145 -18.11 -22.86 16.72
CA THR A 145 -17.91 -22.68 15.29
C THR A 145 -17.43 -21.26 15.05
N ILE A 146 -16.34 -21.13 14.29
CA ILE A 146 -15.73 -19.85 13.93
C ILE A 146 -16.01 -19.60 12.45
N ARG A 147 -16.71 -18.51 12.15
CA ARG A 147 -17.10 -18.08 10.81
C ARG A 147 -17.11 -16.55 10.75
N ASP A 148 -16.91 -16.00 9.57
CA ASP A 148 -17.05 -14.55 9.32
C ASP A 148 -16.23 -13.69 10.32
N GLY A 149 -14.96 -14.04 10.53
CA GLY A 149 -14.05 -13.29 11.41
C GLY A 149 -14.34 -13.37 12.91
N ALA A 150 -15.34 -14.16 13.33
CA ALA A 150 -15.78 -14.22 14.72
C ALA A 150 -16.25 -15.61 15.17
N VAL A 151 -16.50 -15.75 16.47
CA VAL A 151 -17.24 -16.90 17.01
C VAL A 151 -18.71 -16.73 16.64
N ALA A 152 -19.35 -17.76 16.09
CA ALA A 152 -20.77 -17.70 15.74
C ALA A 152 -21.63 -17.30 16.96
N ASP A 153 -22.64 -16.44 16.76
CA ASP A 153 -23.47 -15.86 17.84
C ASP A 153 -24.06 -16.92 18.79
N GLU A 154 -24.44 -18.08 18.27
CA GLU A 154 -24.95 -19.24 19.01
C GLU A 154 -23.98 -19.77 20.09
N HIS A 155 -22.69 -19.50 19.93
CA HIS A 155 -21.60 -20.03 20.75
C HIS A 155 -20.86 -18.94 21.54
N VAL A 156 -21.30 -17.69 21.48
CA VAL A 156 -20.71 -16.57 22.23
C VAL A 156 -20.80 -16.80 23.74
N ASN A 157 -21.91 -17.38 24.20
CA ASN A 157 -22.12 -17.74 25.61
C ASN A 157 -21.70 -19.19 25.91
N SER A 158 -20.84 -19.80 25.10
CA SER A 158 -20.33 -21.14 25.43
C SER A 158 -19.24 -21.07 26.50
N PRO A 159 -19.05 -22.13 27.31
CA PRO A 159 -17.93 -22.22 28.24
C PRO A 159 -16.56 -21.98 27.59
N VAL A 160 -16.41 -22.46 26.34
CA VAL A 160 -15.15 -22.37 25.59
C VAL A 160 -14.79 -20.91 25.27
N THR A 161 -15.78 -20.10 24.89
CA THR A 161 -15.56 -18.69 24.56
C THR A 161 -15.31 -17.85 25.81
N ARG A 162 -16.02 -18.14 26.92
CA ARG A 162 -15.96 -17.33 28.15
C ARG A 162 -14.77 -17.66 29.06
N ILE A 163 -14.45 -18.95 29.21
CA ILE A 163 -13.44 -19.44 30.16
C ILE A 163 -12.19 -19.93 29.40
N GLY A 164 -12.41 -20.59 28.26
CA GLY A 164 -11.42 -21.34 27.50
C GLY A 164 -11.79 -22.82 27.38
N GLY A 165 -10.92 -23.62 26.78
CA GLY A 165 -11.11 -25.07 26.68
C GLY A 165 -11.21 -25.76 28.06
N PRO A 166 -11.67 -27.02 28.11
CA PRO A 166 -11.62 -27.95 27.01
C PRO A 166 -12.91 -27.93 26.18
N GLY A 167 -12.77 -28.11 24.87
CA GLY A 167 -13.88 -27.99 23.92
C GLY A 167 -13.54 -28.52 22.54
N LEU A 168 -14.50 -28.42 21.62
CA LEU A 168 -14.31 -28.73 20.20
C LEU A 168 -14.47 -27.46 19.37
N VAL A 169 -13.55 -27.20 18.46
CA VAL A 169 -13.57 -26.02 17.59
C VAL A 169 -13.68 -26.47 16.15
N LYS A 170 -14.62 -25.86 15.42
CA LYS A 170 -14.71 -25.98 13.97
C LYS A 170 -14.46 -24.61 13.35
N VAL A 171 -13.41 -24.49 12.54
CA VAL A 171 -13.06 -23.24 11.85
C VAL A 171 -13.52 -23.33 10.41
N HIS A 172 -14.22 -22.30 9.93
CA HIS A 172 -14.68 -22.23 8.55
C HIS A 172 -13.52 -21.96 7.57
N LEU A 173 -13.68 -22.29 6.29
CA LEU A 173 -12.64 -22.24 5.24
C LEU A 173 -11.92 -20.87 5.11
N ASN A 174 -12.61 -19.79 5.46
CA ASN A 174 -12.11 -18.42 5.29
C ASN A 174 -11.45 -17.86 6.56
N ASN A 175 -11.31 -18.66 7.62
CA ASN A 175 -10.85 -18.16 8.91
C ASN A 175 -9.71 -19.02 9.45
N VAL A 176 -8.88 -18.39 10.27
CA VAL A 176 -7.92 -19.05 11.14
C VAL A 176 -8.11 -18.50 12.54
N ALA A 177 -8.06 -19.37 13.54
CA ALA A 177 -8.21 -18.97 14.92
C ALA A 177 -6.90 -19.24 15.67
N LEU A 178 -6.42 -18.23 16.38
CA LEU A 178 -5.31 -18.38 17.31
C LEU A 178 -5.87 -18.62 18.71
N PHE A 179 -5.53 -19.77 19.26
CA PHE A 179 -5.73 -20.08 20.67
C PHE A 179 -4.42 -19.97 21.43
N GLU A 180 -4.49 -19.74 22.73
CA GLU A 180 -3.34 -19.71 23.61
C GLU A 180 -3.56 -20.67 24.76
N LYS A 181 -2.55 -21.51 24.99
CA LYS A 181 -2.54 -22.48 26.08
C LYS A 181 -2.16 -21.81 27.40
N MET A 182 -2.33 -22.53 28.50
CA MET A 182 -1.99 -22.03 29.85
C MET A 182 -0.50 -21.71 30.05
N ASP A 183 0.37 -22.29 29.24
CA ASP A 183 1.81 -21.99 29.24
C ASP A 183 2.16 -20.75 28.38
N GLY A 184 1.16 -20.11 27.76
CA GLY A 184 1.32 -18.99 26.85
C GLY A 184 1.70 -19.41 25.43
N SER A 185 1.79 -20.71 25.13
CA SER A 185 2.14 -21.16 23.78
C SER A 185 0.96 -21.00 22.80
N PRO A 186 1.21 -20.54 21.57
CA PRO A 186 0.18 -20.40 20.55
C PRO A 186 -0.24 -21.74 19.92
N ASP A 187 -1.56 -21.92 19.79
CA ASP A 187 -2.17 -22.93 18.94
C ASP A 187 -3.01 -22.30 17.83
N VAL A 188 -2.40 -22.15 16.65
CA VAL A 188 -3.08 -21.70 15.43
C VAL A 188 -3.84 -22.88 14.84
N ILE A 189 -5.16 -22.74 14.71
CA ILE A 189 -6.05 -23.76 14.16
C ILE A 189 -6.66 -23.24 12.86
N GLY A 190 -6.37 -23.95 11.77
CA GLY A 190 -6.96 -23.66 10.47
C GLY A 190 -8.18 -24.50 10.11
N PRO A 191 -8.73 -24.29 8.90
CA PRO A 191 -9.89 -25.03 8.41
C PRO A 191 -9.59 -26.52 8.15
N LEU A 192 -8.37 -26.85 7.71
CA LEU A 192 -7.98 -28.24 7.42
C LEU A 192 -7.85 -29.08 8.70
N GLU A 193 -7.22 -28.51 9.73
CA GLU A 193 -7.02 -29.16 11.03
C GLU A 193 -8.35 -29.33 11.77
N SER A 194 -9.23 -28.34 11.64
CA SER A 194 -10.56 -28.35 12.26
C SER A 194 -11.64 -29.08 11.45
N ALA A 195 -11.31 -29.72 10.32
CA ALA A 195 -12.27 -30.49 9.50
C ALA A 195 -12.98 -31.59 10.31
N ARG A 196 -12.32 -32.16 11.32
CA ARG A 196 -12.88 -33.16 12.26
C ARG A 196 -13.27 -32.59 13.63
N ALA A 197 -13.39 -31.27 13.73
CA ALA A 197 -13.41 -30.49 14.96
C ALA A 197 -12.11 -30.68 15.77
N HIS A 198 -11.32 -29.62 15.86
CA HIS A 198 -10.10 -29.60 16.65
C HIS A 198 -10.44 -29.62 18.13
N LYS A 199 -9.65 -30.34 18.91
CA LYS A 199 -9.89 -30.48 20.34
C LYS A 199 -9.01 -29.51 21.11
N LEU A 200 -9.62 -28.64 21.89
CA LEU A 200 -8.92 -27.72 22.77
C LEU A 200 -8.50 -28.41 24.06
N ASP A 201 -7.30 -28.07 24.52
CA ASP A 201 -6.80 -28.40 25.84
C ASP A 201 -7.51 -27.57 26.92
N ARG A 202 -7.25 -27.92 28.19
CA ARG A 202 -7.82 -27.19 29.32
C ARG A 202 -7.31 -25.76 29.40
N PHE A 203 -8.23 -24.83 29.60
CA PHE A 203 -8.04 -23.39 29.64
C PHE A 203 -7.34 -22.80 28.41
N GLU A 204 -7.38 -23.50 27.28
CA GLU A 204 -6.90 -22.96 26.01
C GLU A 204 -7.89 -21.90 25.52
N ARG A 205 -7.46 -20.64 25.45
CA ARG A 205 -8.34 -19.49 25.21
C ARG A 205 -8.21 -18.98 23.80
N LEU A 206 -9.34 -18.61 23.19
CA LEU A 206 -9.33 -17.91 21.90
C LEU A 206 -8.74 -16.51 22.10
N ARG A 207 -7.67 -16.19 21.36
CA ARG A 207 -7.03 -14.86 21.36
C ARG A 207 -7.55 -13.98 20.24
N ALA A 208 -7.55 -14.52 19.03
CA ALA A 208 -8.00 -13.80 17.85
C ALA A 208 -8.53 -14.76 16.79
N VAL A 209 -9.35 -14.22 15.91
CA VAL A 209 -9.80 -14.85 14.68
C VAL A 209 -9.37 -13.94 13.55
N VAL A 210 -8.69 -14.51 12.56
CA VAL A 210 -8.15 -13.79 11.41
C VAL A 210 -8.83 -14.33 10.16
N GLU A 211 -9.33 -13.41 9.34
CA GLU A 211 -9.88 -13.74 8.02
C GLU A 211 -8.75 -13.96 7.01
N LEU A 212 -8.83 -15.04 6.26
CA LEU A 212 -7.87 -15.41 5.22
C LEU A 212 -8.08 -14.70 3.86
N PRO A 213 -9.33 -14.38 3.43
CA PRO A 213 -9.55 -13.67 2.18
C PRO A 213 -8.87 -12.30 2.15
N ASP A 214 -8.73 -11.79 0.93
CA ASP A 214 -8.17 -10.46 0.70
C ASP A 214 -9.12 -9.39 1.23
N GLN A 215 -8.59 -8.48 2.05
CA GLN A 215 -9.32 -7.40 2.71
C GLN A 215 -9.08 -6.09 1.97
N ASN A 216 -10.13 -5.30 1.83
CA ASN A 216 -10.06 -3.97 1.24
C ASN A 216 -10.37 -2.92 2.31
N LEU A 217 -9.38 -2.10 2.64
CA LEU A 217 -9.53 -1.01 3.58
C LEU A 217 -9.43 0.34 2.90
N PRO A 218 -10.33 1.29 3.22
CA PRO A 218 -10.12 2.68 2.84
C PRO A 218 -8.90 3.26 3.58
N LEU A 219 -8.07 3.99 2.85
CA LEU A 219 -6.97 4.76 3.42
C LEU A 219 -7.53 6.05 4.01
N ASN A 220 -7.54 6.14 5.33
CA ASN A 220 -7.84 7.39 6.02
C ASN A 220 -6.77 8.45 5.70
N LYS A 221 -7.16 9.73 5.74
CA LYS A 221 -6.30 10.88 5.47
C LYS A 221 -4.94 10.80 6.19
N VAL A 222 -3.84 10.83 5.43
CA VAL A 222 -2.47 10.83 5.96
C VAL A 222 -1.79 12.14 5.60
N SER A 223 -1.49 12.94 6.62
CA SER A 223 -0.76 14.19 6.47
C SER A 223 0.66 14.03 6.99
N ALA A 224 1.65 14.38 6.19
CA ALA A 224 3.05 14.42 6.59
C ALA A 224 3.77 15.58 5.91
N ARG A 225 4.99 15.86 6.38
CA ARG A 225 5.82 16.94 5.87
C ARG A 225 6.90 16.33 4.99
N THR A 226 7.05 16.79 3.75
CA THR A 226 8.10 16.35 2.82
C THR A 226 9.48 16.73 3.31
N LYS A 227 10.52 16.20 2.67
CA LYS A 227 11.92 16.53 2.96
C LYS A 227 12.20 18.04 2.81
N ASP A 228 11.48 18.72 1.93
CA ASP A 228 11.53 20.18 1.71
C ASP A 228 10.77 21.00 2.75
N GLY A 229 10.12 20.32 3.70
CA GLY A 229 9.35 21.01 4.72
C GLY A 229 7.96 21.44 4.26
N ILE A 230 7.39 20.87 3.19
CA ILE A 230 6.05 21.21 2.70
C ILE A 230 5.05 20.15 3.19
N PHE A 231 3.89 20.57 3.68
CA PHE A 231 2.86 19.63 4.09
C PHE A 231 2.17 19.03 2.87
N VAL A 232 2.05 17.72 2.84
CA VAL A 232 1.34 16.96 1.81
C VAL A 232 0.38 16.03 2.50
N THR A 233 -0.84 15.95 1.97
CA THR A 233 -1.84 15.02 2.48
C THR A 233 -2.30 14.05 1.40
N ALA A 234 -2.28 12.76 1.71
CA ALA A 234 -2.90 11.71 0.90
C ALA A 234 -4.30 11.39 1.43
N GLU A 235 -5.30 11.34 0.54
CA GLU A 235 -6.67 10.95 0.89
C GLU A 235 -7.38 10.22 -0.25
N GLY A 236 -8.41 9.44 0.10
CA GLY A 236 -9.22 8.70 -0.88
C GLY A 236 -8.61 7.40 -1.38
N GLY A 237 -7.47 6.98 -0.81
CA GLY A 237 -6.80 5.74 -1.18
C GLY A 237 -7.53 4.47 -0.73
N LYS A 238 -7.09 3.32 -1.26
CA LYS A 238 -7.56 1.98 -0.92
C LYS A 238 -6.39 1.04 -0.75
N ILE A 239 -6.49 0.12 0.21
CA ILE A 239 -5.45 -0.83 0.53
C ILE A 239 -6.02 -2.23 0.35
N LEU A 240 -5.38 -3.05 -0.47
CA LEU A 240 -5.69 -4.46 -0.63
C LEU A 240 -4.57 -5.30 -0.01
N TYR A 241 -4.89 -6.07 1.02
CA TYR A 241 -3.94 -6.94 1.70
C TYR A 241 -4.58 -8.28 2.08
N SER A 242 -3.74 -9.25 2.40
CA SER A 242 -4.16 -10.52 2.98
C SER A 242 -3.21 -10.95 4.09
N VAL A 243 -3.52 -12.05 4.77
CA VAL A 243 -2.53 -12.76 5.58
C VAL A 243 -1.42 -13.27 4.66
N ALA A 244 -0.17 -13.23 5.12
CA ALA A 244 0.95 -13.78 4.37
C ALA A 244 0.79 -15.29 4.15
N ARG A 245 0.81 -15.70 2.87
CA ARG A 245 0.61 -17.09 2.47
C ARG A 245 1.94 -17.83 2.44
N ASN A 246 1.90 -19.14 2.72
CA ASN A 246 3.10 -19.97 2.65
C ASN A 246 3.39 -20.34 1.18
N PRO A 247 4.48 -19.85 0.57
CA PRO A 247 4.77 -20.09 -0.84
C PRO A 247 5.06 -21.55 -1.17
N LYS A 248 5.39 -22.38 -0.16
CA LYS A 248 5.67 -23.81 -0.34
C LYS A 248 4.40 -24.66 -0.36
N ARG A 249 3.25 -24.11 0.02
CA ARG A 249 1.96 -24.81 0.01
C ARG A 249 1.10 -24.21 -1.09
N GLU A 250 0.94 -24.96 -2.18
CA GLU A 250 0.01 -24.59 -3.24
C GLU A 250 -1.43 -24.68 -2.76
N ALA A 251 -2.25 -23.75 -3.22
CA ALA A 251 -3.69 -23.79 -3.00
C ALA A 251 -4.26 -25.06 -3.64
N SER A 252 -5.12 -25.77 -2.91
CA SER A 252 -5.79 -26.97 -3.42
C SER A 252 -7.29 -26.84 -3.24
N LEU A 253 -8.10 -27.63 -3.95
CA LEU A 253 -9.56 -27.67 -3.77
C LEU A 253 -9.97 -27.94 -2.30
N LYS A 254 -9.13 -28.63 -1.53
CA LYS A 254 -9.37 -28.91 -0.10
C LYS A 254 -8.91 -27.78 0.82
N ASN A 255 -7.99 -26.95 0.37
CA ASN A 255 -7.45 -25.82 1.12
C ASN A 255 -7.21 -24.65 0.14
N PRO A 256 -8.26 -23.91 -0.24
CA PRO A 256 -8.15 -22.87 -1.25
C PRO A 256 -7.31 -21.67 -0.75
N MET A 257 -7.31 -21.43 0.57
CA MET A 257 -6.57 -20.34 1.21
C MET A 257 -5.47 -20.93 2.09
N THR A 258 -4.22 -20.83 1.64
CA THR A 258 -3.06 -21.22 2.44
C THR A 258 -2.63 -20.07 3.34
N TYR A 259 -2.15 -20.38 4.53
CA TYR A 259 -1.63 -19.40 5.48
C TYR A 259 -0.34 -19.94 6.10
N ASP A 260 0.49 -19.02 6.56
CA ASP A 260 1.66 -19.34 7.36
C ASP A 260 1.36 -19.19 8.86
N ARG A 261 1.77 -20.18 9.66
CA ARG A 261 1.43 -20.24 11.09
C ARG A 261 2.09 -19.10 11.86
N GLU A 262 3.37 -18.86 11.56
CA GLU A 262 4.15 -17.79 12.16
C GLU A 262 3.58 -16.41 11.82
N SER A 263 3.09 -16.26 10.59
CA SER A 263 2.43 -15.02 10.14
C SER A 263 1.17 -14.70 10.96
N ILE A 264 0.34 -15.69 11.29
CA ILE A 264 -0.81 -15.50 12.20
C ILE A 264 -0.35 -15.12 13.61
N GLU A 265 0.68 -15.81 14.13
CA GLU A 265 1.25 -15.48 15.44
C GLU A 265 1.79 -14.04 15.49
N ARG A 266 2.48 -13.59 14.43
CA ARG A 266 2.96 -12.20 14.30
C ARG A 266 1.84 -11.19 14.16
N ILE A 267 0.76 -11.49 13.46
CA ILE A 267 -0.41 -10.60 13.39
C ILE A 267 -1.00 -10.38 14.79
N VAL A 268 -1.18 -11.46 15.56
CA VAL A 268 -1.90 -11.38 16.84
C VAL A 268 -1.02 -10.91 18.01
N TYR A 269 0.26 -11.30 18.05
CA TYR A 269 1.18 -10.87 19.11
C TYR A 269 1.99 -9.63 18.74
N GLY A 270 2.19 -9.38 17.44
CA GLY A 270 2.81 -8.16 16.93
C GLY A 270 1.84 -6.99 16.87
N GLU A 271 0.59 -7.15 17.33
CA GLU A 271 -0.28 -6.03 17.67
C GLU A 271 0.49 -5.13 18.66
N VAL A 272 1.07 -4.06 18.12
CA VAL A 272 1.61 -2.99 18.94
C VAL A 272 0.41 -2.52 19.73
N VAL A 273 0.40 -2.75 21.05
CA VAL A 273 -0.60 -2.17 21.94
C VAL A 273 -0.42 -0.67 21.83
N PHE A 274 -1.09 -0.05 20.85
CA PHE A 274 -1.31 1.38 20.79
C PHE A 274 -2.15 1.66 22.04
N LYS A 275 -1.45 1.87 23.16
CA LYS A 275 -2.02 2.36 24.41
C LYS A 275 -2.91 3.51 24.00
N HIS A 276 -4.22 3.29 24.14
CA HIS A 276 -5.27 4.19 23.71
C HIS A 276 -4.82 5.65 23.82
N PHE A 277 -4.84 6.35 22.70
CA PHE A 277 -5.33 7.72 22.69
C PHE A 277 -6.74 7.67 23.30
N LYS A 278 -6.82 7.76 24.64
CA LYS A 278 -8.07 7.71 25.38
C LYS A 278 -8.85 8.98 25.04
N SER A 279 -9.74 8.90 24.07
CA SER A 279 -10.97 9.69 24.12
C SER A 279 -11.76 9.21 25.34
N ARG A 280 -11.78 10.04 26.38
CA ARG A 280 -12.04 9.66 27.78
C ARG A 280 -13.53 9.51 28.12
N HIS A 281 -14.43 9.30 27.15
CA HIS A 281 -15.85 9.53 27.38
C HIS A 281 -16.87 8.48 26.94
N ASP A 282 -16.49 7.31 26.45
CA ASP A 282 -17.49 6.28 26.15
C ASP A 282 -17.29 5.00 26.97
N LYS A 283 -18.24 4.75 27.88
CA LYS A 283 -18.31 3.55 28.75
C LYS A 283 -19.21 2.46 28.16
N THR A 284 -19.63 2.57 26.90
CA THR A 284 -20.58 1.63 26.28
C THR A 284 -19.98 0.67 25.25
N LEU A 285 -18.65 0.51 25.22
CA LEU A 285 -18.01 -0.42 24.28
C LEU A 285 -18.42 -1.88 24.59
N PRO A 286 -19.00 -2.61 23.63
CA PRO A 286 -19.46 -3.99 23.82
C PRO A 286 -18.29 -4.97 24.05
N PRO A 287 -18.53 -6.13 24.70
CA PRO A 287 -17.56 -7.22 24.80
C PRO A 287 -17.14 -7.68 23.39
N PRO A 288 -15.95 -8.32 23.24
CA PRO A 288 -15.24 -8.48 21.97
C PRO A 288 -16.04 -9.29 20.95
N LYS A 289 -16.90 -8.59 20.19
CA LYS A 289 -17.48 -9.06 18.93
C LYS A 289 -16.59 -8.74 17.73
N GLU A 290 -15.50 -8.00 17.92
CA GLU A 290 -14.64 -7.49 16.85
C GLU A 290 -13.22 -8.05 16.96
N ALA A 291 -13.06 -9.37 16.92
CA ALA A 291 -11.74 -9.96 16.73
C ALA A 291 -11.18 -9.62 15.33
N GLY A 292 -12.04 -9.53 14.32
CA GLY A 292 -11.67 -9.10 12.96
C GLY A 292 -11.24 -7.63 12.87
N GLY A 293 -11.99 -6.70 13.49
CA GLY A 293 -11.72 -5.25 13.38
C GLY A 293 -10.37 -4.80 13.95
N LYS A 294 -9.75 -5.58 14.84
CA LYS A 294 -8.45 -5.23 15.44
C LYS A 294 -7.29 -5.32 14.44
N VAL A 295 -7.32 -6.33 13.56
CA VAL A 295 -6.28 -6.51 12.54
C VAL A 295 -6.30 -5.34 11.55
N ASP A 296 -7.49 -4.92 11.15
CA ASP A 296 -7.70 -3.83 10.20
C ASP A 296 -7.16 -2.50 10.72
N ILE A 297 -7.45 -2.17 11.99
CA ILE A 297 -6.95 -0.96 12.65
C ILE A 297 -5.41 -0.94 12.67
N ASN A 298 -4.79 -2.08 12.96
CA ASN A 298 -3.34 -2.20 13.02
C ASN A 298 -2.68 -2.07 11.65
N MET A 299 -3.31 -2.62 10.60
CA MET A 299 -2.83 -2.47 9.23
C MET A 299 -2.96 -1.03 8.75
N GLN A 300 -4.08 -0.37 9.03
CA GLN A 300 -4.25 1.04 8.67
C GLN A 300 -3.20 1.91 9.35
N GLY A 301 -3.01 1.79 10.67
CA GLY A 301 -1.99 2.54 11.39
C GLY A 301 -0.56 2.26 10.89
N PHE A 302 -0.27 1.02 10.49
CA PHE A 302 0.99 0.65 9.85
C PHE A 302 1.19 1.39 8.53
N ILE A 303 0.24 1.26 7.60
CA ILE A 303 0.35 1.88 6.28
C ILE A 303 0.40 3.40 6.39
N GLN A 304 -0.36 4.01 7.30
CA GLN A 304 -0.27 5.44 7.57
C GLN A 304 1.11 5.85 8.09
N SER A 305 1.72 5.06 8.99
CA SER A 305 3.07 5.34 9.49
C SER A 305 4.14 5.20 8.41
N GLU A 306 4.01 4.19 7.54
CA GLU A 306 4.93 3.98 6.42
C GLU A 306 4.75 5.05 5.35
N LEU A 307 3.52 5.42 5.01
CA LEU A 307 3.23 6.47 4.04
C LEU A 307 3.71 7.83 4.56
N GLY A 308 3.49 8.13 5.85
CA GLY A 308 4.02 9.34 6.47
C GLY A 308 5.55 9.38 6.46
N ARG A 309 6.20 8.25 6.72
CA ARG A 309 7.66 8.12 6.63
C ARG A 309 8.14 8.31 5.19
N PHE A 310 7.48 7.69 4.22
CA PHE A 310 7.79 7.83 2.81
C PHE A 310 7.69 9.29 2.35
N ILE A 311 6.56 9.95 2.66
CA ILE A 311 6.37 11.39 2.38
C ILE A 311 7.51 12.20 2.97
N SER A 312 7.93 11.93 4.20
CA SER A 312 9.03 12.67 4.84
C SER A 312 10.42 12.46 4.25
N GLN A 313 10.60 11.40 3.47
CA GLN A 313 11.88 11.07 2.82
C GLN A 313 11.95 11.59 1.38
N SER A 314 10.81 11.78 0.73
CA SER A 314 10.68 12.28 -0.63
C SER A 314 10.60 13.81 -0.71
N PHE A 315 11.10 14.34 -1.83
CA PHE A 315 10.96 15.75 -2.21
C PHE A 315 9.55 16.06 -2.74
N LEU A 316 9.10 17.32 -2.68
CA LEU A 316 7.78 17.68 -3.20
C LEU A 316 7.67 17.44 -4.72
N SER A 317 8.74 17.74 -5.46
CA SER A 317 8.81 17.60 -6.91
C SER A 317 8.45 16.18 -7.38
N GLU A 318 8.86 15.16 -6.62
CA GLU A 318 8.53 13.76 -6.88
C GLU A 318 7.01 13.51 -6.88
N PHE A 319 6.26 14.15 -5.98
CA PHE A 319 4.80 14.01 -5.90
C PHE A 319 4.04 14.82 -6.98
N LEU A 320 4.66 15.91 -7.45
CA LEU A 320 4.08 16.81 -8.45
C LEU A 320 4.24 16.30 -9.89
N THR A 321 5.12 15.32 -10.14
CA THR A 321 5.30 14.76 -11.48
C THR A 321 3.97 14.20 -12.01
N PRO A 322 3.51 14.59 -13.21
CA PRO A 322 2.37 13.95 -13.82
C PRO A 322 2.63 12.44 -14.00
N PRO A 323 1.58 11.60 -14.01
CA PRO A 323 1.75 10.17 -14.29
C PRO A 323 2.44 10.00 -15.66
N ALA A 324 3.52 9.23 -15.70
CA ALA A 324 4.21 8.93 -16.96
C ALA A 324 3.21 8.31 -17.94
N GLY A 325 3.06 8.94 -19.11
CA GLY A 325 2.03 8.62 -20.10
C GLY A 325 0.96 9.71 -20.30
N SER A 326 1.07 10.88 -19.66
CA SER A 326 0.26 12.05 -20.06
C SER A 326 0.80 12.78 -21.30
N ASP A 327 1.59 12.11 -22.13
CA ASP A 327 1.96 12.56 -23.48
C ASP A 327 0.74 12.64 -24.42
N ASP A 328 -0.47 12.38 -23.91
CA ASP A 328 -1.74 12.68 -24.57
C ASP A 328 -1.94 14.17 -24.91
N TYR A 329 -1.04 15.07 -24.46
CA TYR A 329 -0.99 16.45 -24.96
C TYR A 329 -0.22 16.61 -26.29
N GLU A 330 0.47 15.59 -26.79
CA GLU A 330 1.22 15.68 -28.06
C GLU A 330 0.46 15.12 -29.28
N ARG A 331 -0.84 14.79 -29.15
CA ARG A 331 -1.60 14.16 -30.25
C ARG A 331 -2.72 15.00 -30.88
N GLU A 332 -2.95 16.23 -30.43
CA GLU A 332 -4.00 17.10 -31.00
C GLU A 332 -3.52 18.13 -32.04
N ASP A 333 -2.20 18.26 -32.28
CA ASP A 333 -1.65 19.32 -33.17
C ASP A 333 -0.94 18.79 -34.45
N LEU A 334 -1.22 17.56 -34.90
CA LEU A 334 -0.71 17.04 -36.19
C LEU A 334 -1.84 16.67 -37.17
N ASP A 335 -2.81 17.57 -37.30
CA ASP A 335 -3.83 17.57 -38.39
C ASP A 335 -3.66 18.79 -39.34
N ASP A 336 -2.43 19.30 -39.49
CA ASP A 336 -2.06 20.34 -40.48
C ASP A 336 -1.34 19.76 -41.71
N ASP A 337 -1.56 18.48 -42.03
CA ASP A 337 -0.96 17.75 -43.16
C ASP A 337 -1.54 18.12 -44.56
N ASP A 338 -2.24 19.25 -44.71
CA ASP A 338 -2.92 19.63 -45.96
C ASP A 338 -2.46 20.94 -46.62
N LEU A 339 -1.39 21.58 -46.15
CA LEU A 339 -0.82 22.76 -46.82
C LEU A 339 0.71 22.69 -46.83
N ASP A 340 1.28 22.04 -47.86
CA ASP A 340 2.43 22.56 -48.62
C ASP A 340 2.96 21.48 -49.59
N ALA A 341 2.22 21.30 -50.69
CA ALA A 341 2.69 20.57 -51.87
C ALA A 341 2.90 21.53 -53.04
N GLU A 342 3.63 22.64 -52.85
CA GLU A 342 3.93 23.55 -53.97
C GLU A 342 5.11 24.53 -53.76
N ASP A 343 6.28 24.14 -53.21
CA ASP A 343 7.50 24.97 -53.43
C ASP A 343 8.88 24.28 -53.32
N SER A 344 9.00 22.98 -53.58
CA SER A 344 10.30 22.27 -53.49
C SER A 344 11.12 22.31 -54.80
N THR A 345 11.50 23.49 -55.31
CA THR A 345 12.46 23.56 -56.45
C THR A 345 13.59 24.60 -56.36
N LEU A 346 13.88 25.23 -55.21
CA LEU A 346 14.92 26.28 -55.17
C LEU A 346 15.91 26.28 -53.98
N GLU A 347 16.04 25.20 -53.20
CA GLU A 347 16.93 25.18 -52.02
C GLU A 347 18.16 24.27 -52.10
N SER A 348 18.65 23.95 -53.30
CA SER A 348 19.84 23.08 -53.44
C SER A 348 21.19 23.82 -53.59
N SER A 349 21.32 25.11 -53.25
CA SER A 349 22.57 25.86 -53.51
C SER A 349 23.13 26.75 -52.39
N MET A 350 22.71 26.62 -51.13
CA MET A 350 23.27 27.43 -50.04
C MET A 350 23.69 26.60 -48.82
N ALA A 351 24.54 25.58 -49.05
CA ALA A 351 25.21 24.84 -47.99
C ALA A 351 26.72 24.80 -48.23
N GLU A 352 27.38 25.95 -48.18
CA GLU A 352 28.80 26.02 -47.90
C GLU A 352 29.13 27.39 -47.33
N THR A 353 29.91 27.42 -46.24
CA THR A 353 30.40 28.59 -45.48
C THR A 353 29.54 29.06 -44.30
N MET A 354 29.57 28.32 -43.19
CA MET A 354 29.51 28.92 -41.85
C MET A 354 30.79 28.58 -41.08
N PRO A 355 31.42 29.54 -40.38
CA PRO A 355 32.61 29.28 -39.58
C PRO A 355 32.24 28.66 -38.23
N SER A 356 33.07 27.72 -37.78
CA SER A 356 32.98 27.06 -36.48
C SER A 356 33.03 28.09 -35.35
N VAL A 357 31.91 28.28 -34.66
CA VAL A 357 31.87 28.94 -33.36
C VAL A 357 32.43 27.94 -32.34
N ALA A 358 33.37 28.44 -31.55
CA ALA A 358 34.14 27.68 -30.59
C ALA A 358 33.26 27.05 -29.52
N ASP A 359 33.71 25.88 -29.06
CA ASP A 359 33.22 25.14 -27.92
C ASP A 359 33.10 26.07 -26.69
N GLU A 360 31.87 26.49 -26.38
CA GLU A 360 31.51 26.90 -25.03
C GLU A 360 31.04 25.63 -24.32
N ASP A 361 31.71 25.32 -23.21
CA ASP A 361 31.37 24.23 -22.31
C ASP A 361 29.90 24.37 -21.87
N GLU A 362 28.99 23.72 -22.61
CA GLU A 362 27.66 23.42 -22.11
C GLU A 362 27.87 22.43 -20.98
N ASP A 363 27.92 22.97 -19.76
CA ASP A 363 27.68 22.19 -18.54
C ASP A 363 26.38 21.41 -18.79
N GLU A 364 26.52 20.13 -19.12
CA GLU A 364 25.44 19.16 -19.15
C GLU A 364 24.85 19.15 -17.74
N GLU A 365 23.88 20.04 -17.50
CA GLU A 365 23.06 20.02 -16.30
C GLU A 365 22.46 18.62 -16.24
N GLU A 366 22.98 17.80 -15.32
CA GLU A 366 22.49 16.45 -15.05
C GLU A 366 20.97 16.52 -14.93
N GLN A 367 20.27 16.13 -16.00
CA GLN A 367 18.82 16.06 -16.01
C GLN A 367 18.44 15.18 -14.84
N THR A 368 17.80 15.77 -13.83
CA THR A 368 17.28 15.00 -12.70
C THR A 368 16.23 14.05 -13.29
N ASP A 369 16.58 12.77 -13.36
CA ASP A 369 15.74 11.72 -13.93
C ASP A 369 14.39 11.73 -13.20
N PHE A 370 13.35 12.22 -13.88
CA PHE A 370 12.06 12.45 -13.24
C PHE A 370 11.40 11.11 -12.93
N ILE A 371 11.25 10.81 -11.64
CA ILE A 371 10.59 9.60 -11.19
C ILE A 371 9.08 9.77 -11.39
N SER A 372 8.47 8.88 -12.16
CA SER A 372 7.02 8.89 -12.38
C SER A 372 6.25 8.51 -11.10
N ARG A 373 5.02 9.01 -10.95
CA ARG A 373 4.11 8.63 -9.84
C ARG A 373 3.93 7.12 -9.70
N ASP A 374 3.92 6.41 -10.83
CA ASP A 374 3.83 4.95 -10.84
C ASP A 374 5.10 4.30 -10.25
N SER A 375 6.28 4.86 -10.54
CA SER A 375 7.54 4.41 -9.96
C SER A 375 7.61 4.64 -8.44
N ILE A 376 7.14 5.80 -7.96
CA ILE A 376 7.02 6.13 -6.52
C ILE A 376 6.07 5.15 -5.83
N THR A 377 4.90 4.88 -6.44
CA THR A 377 3.92 3.94 -5.91
C THR A 377 4.50 2.52 -5.87
N ARG A 378 5.25 2.11 -6.89
CA ARG A 378 5.95 0.81 -6.93
C ARG A 378 7.04 0.71 -5.87
N GLU A 379 7.83 1.75 -5.66
CA GLU A 379 8.85 1.77 -4.63
C GLU A 379 8.25 1.67 -3.22
N PHE A 380 7.23 2.49 -2.94
CA PHE A 380 6.47 2.40 -1.70
C PHE A 380 5.87 1.00 -1.51
N LEU A 381 5.27 0.43 -2.56
CA LEU A 381 4.70 -0.92 -2.52
C LEU A 381 5.76 -1.97 -2.20
N ASN A 382 6.97 -1.87 -2.74
CA ASN A 382 8.05 -2.83 -2.47
C ASN A 382 8.55 -2.76 -1.02
N ILE A 383 8.74 -1.54 -0.49
CA ILE A 383 9.12 -1.33 0.91
C ILE A 383 8.00 -1.81 1.84
N GLY A 384 6.76 -1.42 1.51
CA GLY A 384 5.55 -1.79 2.23
C GLY A 384 5.32 -3.30 2.25
N LYS A 385 5.52 -3.99 1.12
CA LYS A 385 5.42 -5.46 1.01
C LYS A 385 6.38 -6.17 1.95
N THR A 386 7.64 -5.75 1.99
CA THR A 386 8.67 -6.37 2.83
C THR A 386 8.31 -6.22 4.32
N ARG A 387 7.98 -5.00 4.76
CA ARG A 387 7.62 -4.73 6.15
C ARG A 387 6.27 -5.29 6.56
N ALA A 388 5.28 -5.32 5.66
CA ALA A 388 4.00 -5.98 5.90
C ALA A 388 4.23 -7.48 6.17
N ARG A 389 5.12 -8.12 5.40
CA ARG A 389 5.47 -9.54 5.54
C ARG A 389 6.16 -9.85 6.85
N GLU A 390 7.02 -8.95 7.34
CA GLU A 390 7.60 -9.03 8.69
C GLU A 390 6.52 -9.05 9.79
N ARG A 391 5.37 -8.41 9.55
CA ARG A 391 4.21 -8.43 10.46
C ARG A 391 3.23 -9.59 10.19
N GLY A 392 3.55 -10.49 9.26
CA GLY A 392 2.70 -11.63 8.89
C GLY A 392 1.59 -11.31 7.89
N MET A 393 1.64 -10.14 7.24
CA MET A 393 0.65 -9.71 6.24
C MET A 393 1.27 -9.60 4.86
N GLU A 394 0.47 -9.68 3.81
CA GLU A 394 0.91 -9.53 2.43
C GLU A 394 0.14 -8.40 1.78
N LEU A 395 0.85 -7.34 1.41
CA LEU A 395 0.28 -6.18 0.73
C LEU A 395 0.24 -6.45 -0.77
N HIS A 396 -0.96 -6.58 -1.34
CA HIS A 396 -1.11 -6.85 -2.77
C HIS A 396 -1.04 -5.55 -3.58
N TRP A 397 -1.78 -4.55 -3.12
CA TRP A 397 -1.96 -3.29 -3.83
C TRP A 397 -2.28 -2.15 -2.87
N ILE A 398 -1.82 -0.95 -3.21
CA ILE A 398 -2.19 0.29 -2.54
C ILE A 398 -2.47 1.35 -3.59
N ASP A 399 -3.61 2.00 -3.44
CA ASP A 399 -3.96 3.25 -4.09
C ASP A 399 -3.88 4.35 -3.05
N ILE A 400 -3.10 5.38 -3.34
CA ILE A 400 -2.89 6.51 -2.43
C ILE A 400 -4.00 7.56 -2.64
N GLY A 401 -4.81 7.43 -3.70
CA GLY A 401 -5.88 8.35 -4.04
C GLY A 401 -5.31 9.67 -4.57
N THR A 402 -5.80 10.78 -4.03
CA THR A 402 -5.38 12.12 -4.42
C THR A 402 -4.45 12.74 -3.38
N TRP A 403 -3.37 13.35 -3.88
CA TRP A 403 -2.51 14.21 -3.08
C TRP A 403 -3.13 15.61 -3.01
N SER A 404 -3.50 16.05 -1.82
CA SER A 404 -3.94 17.42 -1.55
C SER A 404 -2.80 18.22 -0.91
N LEU A 405 -2.48 19.35 -1.52
CA LEU A 405 -1.56 20.35 -0.99
C LEU A 405 -2.33 21.41 -0.20
N PRO A 406 -1.75 21.99 0.86
CA PRO A 406 -2.27 23.21 1.48
C PRO A 406 -2.44 24.31 0.43
N GLU A 407 -3.45 25.17 0.58
CA GLU A 407 -3.71 26.27 -0.37
C GLU A 407 -2.47 27.14 -0.62
N GLU A 408 -1.66 27.37 0.43
CA GLU A 408 -0.40 28.13 0.36
C GLU A 408 0.67 27.46 -0.53
N ALA A 409 0.67 26.13 -0.62
CA ALA A 409 1.60 25.38 -1.47
C ALA A 409 1.09 25.21 -2.91
N ARG A 410 -0.19 25.53 -3.15
CA ARG A 410 -0.80 25.46 -4.48
C ARG A 410 -0.26 26.54 -5.41
N GLU A 411 0.04 27.72 -4.89
CA GLU A 411 0.70 28.80 -5.65
C GLU A 411 2.09 28.38 -6.13
N VAL A 412 2.83 27.64 -5.31
CA VAL A 412 4.15 27.09 -5.69
C VAL A 412 4.01 26.02 -6.78
N GLN A 413 2.94 25.22 -6.73
CA GLN A 413 2.65 24.24 -7.78
C GLN A 413 2.28 24.93 -9.10
N ASP A 414 1.45 25.97 -9.05
CA ASP A 414 1.05 26.74 -10.24
C ASP A 414 2.27 27.41 -10.88
N GLN A 415 3.17 27.99 -10.08
CA GLN A 415 4.45 28.52 -10.57
C GLN A 415 5.32 27.42 -11.20
N HIS A 416 5.44 26.25 -10.57
CA HIS A 416 6.18 25.12 -11.15
C HIS A 416 5.58 24.64 -12.47
N LEU A 417 4.25 24.60 -12.59
CA LEU A 417 3.55 24.25 -13.83
C LEU A 417 3.78 25.31 -14.91
N GLU A 418 3.78 26.59 -14.56
CA GLU A 418 4.13 27.69 -15.48
C GLU A 418 5.59 27.60 -15.93
N PHE A 419 6.53 27.34 -15.04
CA PHE A 419 7.94 27.14 -15.40
C PHE A 419 8.11 25.93 -16.32
N TRP A 420 7.40 24.83 -16.05
CA TRP A 420 7.40 23.65 -16.91
C TRP A 420 6.81 23.94 -18.27
N ARG A 421 5.67 24.63 -18.32
CA ARG A 421 5.04 25.07 -19.57
C ARG A 421 5.97 25.97 -20.36
N MET A 422 6.60 26.95 -19.72
CA MET A 422 7.59 27.82 -20.35
C MET A 422 8.82 27.05 -20.82
N THR A 423 9.29 26.05 -20.08
CA THR A 423 10.44 25.24 -20.47
C THR A 423 10.11 24.34 -21.66
N ALA A 424 8.93 23.73 -21.65
CA ALA A 424 8.42 22.93 -22.76
C ALA A 424 8.19 23.79 -24.02
N GLU A 425 7.60 24.98 -23.86
CA GLU A 425 7.39 25.96 -24.93
C GLU A 425 8.72 26.50 -25.46
N ASN A 426 9.70 26.74 -24.59
CA ASN A 426 11.05 27.12 -24.99
C ASN A 426 11.77 25.97 -25.69
N ARG A 427 11.51 24.70 -25.32
CA ARG A 427 12.08 23.52 -25.97
C ARG A 427 11.51 23.35 -27.39
N THR A 428 10.20 23.51 -27.57
CA THR A 428 9.57 23.53 -28.90
C THR A 428 10.04 24.73 -29.72
N ARG A 429 10.17 25.92 -29.12
CA ARG A 429 10.72 27.10 -29.80
C ARG A 429 12.21 27.01 -30.14
N ARG A 430 12.99 26.19 -29.42
CA ARG A 430 14.41 25.92 -29.70
C ARG A 430 14.60 24.82 -30.76
N MET A 431 13.53 24.20 -31.26
CA MET A 431 13.65 23.31 -32.41
C MET A 431 14.16 24.14 -33.61
N PRO A 432 15.22 23.69 -34.31
CA PRO A 432 15.84 24.46 -35.39
C PRO A 432 14.83 24.93 -36.45
N GLU A 433 13.84 24.10 -36.74
CA GLU A 433 12.76 24.33 -37.70
C GLU A 433 11.83 25.49 -37.28
N MET A 434 11.47 25.56 -36.00
CA MET A 434 10.65 26.68 -35.47
C MET A 434 11.43 27.99 -35.41
N LEU A 435 12.74 27.93 -35.16
CA LEU A 435 13.60 29.11 -35.24
C LEU A 435 13.70 29.63 -36.67
N GLU A 436 13.84 28.74 -37.64
CA GLU A 436 13.88 29.08 -39.06
C GLU A 436 12.57 29.72 -39.52
N LEU A 437 11.43 29.12 -39.16
CA LEU A 437 10.10 29.66 -39.46
C LEU A 437 9.87 31.04 -38.82
N THR A 438 10.26 31.22 -37.56
CA THR A 438 10.18 32.52 -36.88
C THR A 438 11.07 33.58 -37.52
N LEU A 439 12.28 33.19 -37.97
CA LEU A 439 13.19 34.07 -38.69
C LEU A 439 12.61 34.46 -40.06
N GLU A 440 11.99 33.53 -40.77
CA GLU A 440 11.32 33.81 -42.03
C GLU A 440 10.15 34.77 -41.87
N GLU A 441 9.30 34.55 -40.88
CA GLU A 441 8.17 35.42 -40.56
C GLU A 441 8.63 36.83 -40.22
N SER A 442 9.66 36.96 -39.38
CA SER A 442 10.29 38.24 -39.05
C SER A 442 10.85 38.93 -40.30
N ARG A 443 11.56 38.19 -41.18
CA ARG A 443 12.05 38.71 -42.47
C ARG A 443 10.91 39.13 -43.40
N LYS A 444 9.79 38.40 -43.45
CA LYS A 444 8.59 38.74 -44.25
C LYS A 444 7.94 40.02 -43.70
N ALA A 445 7.78 40.13 -42.39
CA ALA A 445 7.22 41.29 -41.71
C ALA A 445 8.07 42.56 -41.94
N GLU A 446 9.39 42.43 -41.84
CA GLU A 446 10.30 43.57 -42.06
C GLU A 446 10.31 44.01 -43.53
N ARG A 447 10.27 43.06 -44.48
CA ARG A 447 10.10 43.38 -45.92
C ARG A 447 8.80 44.14 -46.18
N LEU A 448 7.69 43.72 -45.57
CA LEU A 448 6.40 44.41 -45.69
C LEU A 448 6.44 45.81 -45.07
N ARG A 449 7.11 45.98 -43.92
CA ARG A 449 7.30 47.29 -43.28
C ARG A 449 8.08 48.23 -44.20
N LEU A 450 9.22 47.79 -44.73
CA LEU A 450 10.03 48.57 -45.66
C LEU A 450 9.29 48.90 -46.96
N PHE A 451 8.51 47.95 -47.49
CA PHE A 451 7.67 48.20 -48.67
C PHE A 451 6.53 49.17 -48.39
N ARG A 452 6.05 49.33 -47.16
CA ARG A 452 5.04 50.34 -46.84
C ARG A 452 5.68 51.70 -46.60
N GLU A 453 6.73 51.76 -45.79
CA GLU A 453 7.34 53.03 -45.39
C GLU A 453 8.02 53.76 -46.57
N VAL A 454 8.71 53.04 -47.46
CA VAL A 454 9.55 53.67 -48.48
C VAL A 454 8.75 54.24 -49.68
N PRO A 455 7.93 53.46 -50.41
CA PRO A 455 7.14 53.98 -51.53
C PRO A 455 5.91 54.76 -51.08
N LEU A 456 5.13 54.22 -50.15
CA LEU A 456 3.86 54.85 -49.78
C LEU A 456 4.12 56.10 -48.95
N GLY A 457 5.09 56.05 -48.02
CA GLY A 457 5.53 57.23 -47.28
C GLY A 457 5.99 58.35 -48.22
N ALA A 458 6.88 58.05 -49.17
CA ALA A 458 7.34 59.01 -50.16
C ALA A 458 6.18 59.52 -51.06
N TYR A 459 5.26 58.64 -51.46
CA TYR A 459 4.10 59.04 -52.26
C TYR A 459 3.21 60.03 -51.52
N TYR A 460 2.85 59.74 -50.26
CA TYR A 460 1.98 60.62 -49.46
C TYR A 460 2.67 61.96 -49.16
N GLU A 461 3.98 61.95 -48.88
CA GLU A 461 4.77 63.16 -48.69
C GLU A 461 4.75 64.05 -49.94
N TYR A 462 4.89 63.46 -51.13
CA TYR A 462 4.94 64.20 -52.40
C TYR A 462 3.57 64.54 -53.00
N ALA A 463 2.53 63.75 -52.71
CA ALA A 463 1.16 63.98 -53.16
C ALA A 463 0.40 65.00 -52.30
N GLY A 464 0.82 65.20 -51.04
CA GLY A 464 0.28 66.24 -50.15
C GLY A 464 0.65 67.68 -50.57
N LEU A 465 1.63 67.85 -51.45
CA LEU A 465 2.01 69.12 -52.03
C LEU A 465 1.02 69.47 -53.17
N ARG A 466 0.10 70.41 -52.92
CA ARG A 466 -1.12 70.67 -53.71
C ARG A 466 -0.97 71.02 -55.21
N GLU A 467 0.23 71.06 -55.79
CA GLU A 467 0.45 71.44 -57.20
C GLU A 467 1.52 70.60 -57.92
N THR A 468 1.74 69.35 -57.53
CA THR A 468 2.69 68.47 -58.24
C THR A 468 2.01 67.69 -59.37
N ASN A 469 2.48 67.93 -60.60
CA ASN A 469 2.20 67.08 -61.75
C ASN A 469 2.48 65.59 -61.37
N PRO A 470 1.55 64.64 -61.60
CA PRO A 470 1.74 63.23 -61.26
C PRO A 470 3.07 62.64 -61.77
N ALA A 471 3.56 63.12 -62.91
CA ALA A 471 4.85 62.68 -63.46
C ALA A 471 6.05 63.12 -62.59
N GLU A 472 5.95 64.28 -61.92
CA GLU A 472 6.95 64.83 -60.99
C GLU A 472 6.99 64.00 -59.70
N VAL A 473 5.83 63.59 -59.19
CA VAL A 473 5.71 62.71 -58.01
C VAL A 473 6.39 61.38 -58.28
N VAL A 474 6.09 60.75 -59.42
CA VAL A 474 6.73 59.48 -59.81
C VAL A 474 8.24 59.65 -59.97
N ARG A 475 8.69 60.76 -60.57
CA ARG A 475 10.12 61.06 -60.71
C ARG A 475 10.82 61.18 -59.35
N ARG A 476 10.22 61.91 -58.41
CA ARG A 476 10.78 62.06 -57.05
C ARG A 476 10.80 60.75 -56.31
N MET A 477 9.73 59.96 -56.37
CA MET A 477 9.72 58.60 -55.80
C MET A 477 10.86 57.74 -56.37
N LEU A 478 11.05 57.72 -57.70
CA LEU A 478 12.13 56.96 -58.34
C LEU A 478 13.52 57.45 -57.91
N MET A 479 13.70 58.76 -57.68
CA MET A 479 14.94 59.32 -57.15
C MET A 479 15.19 58.90 -55.70
N THR A 480 14.19 58.98 -54.83
CA THR A 480 14.28 58.53 -53.43
C THR A 480 14.61 57.04 -53.37
N TYR A 481 13.99 56.22 -54.22
CA TYR A 481 14.32 54.81 -54.36
C TYR A 481 15.76 54.58 -54.78
N ARG A 482 16.21 55.30 -55.81
CA ARG A 482 17.58 55.21 -56.30
C ARG A 482 18.58 55.59 -55.22
N GLU A 483 18.30 56.62 -54.44
CA GLU A 483 19.16 57.07 -53.34
C GLU A 483 19.24 56.01 -52.24
N ARG A 484 18.11 55.39 -51.86
CA ARG A 484 18.09 54.28 -50.90
C ARG A 484 18.86 53.06 -51.38
N VAL A 485 18.67 52.65 -52.64
CA VAL A 485 19.41 51.55 -53.26
C VAL A 485 20.91 51.86 -53.33
N ARG A 486 21.28 53.11 -53.63
CA ARG A 486 22.67 53.56 -53.63
C ARG A 486 23.28 53.59 -52.23
N ASN A 487 22.52 53.99 -51.23
CA ASN A 487 22.99 53.96 -49.83
C ASN A 487 23.18 52.52 -49.35
N ALA A 488 22.26 51.62 -49.71
CA ALA A 488 22.42 50.19 -49.44
C ALA A 488 23.66 49.62 -50.14
N TRP A 489 23.85 49.93 -51.42
CA TRP A 489 25.05 49.59 -52.18
C TRP A 489 26.33 50.05 -51.48
N ASN A 490 26.39 51.34 -51.13
CA ASN A 490 27.56 51.91 -50.46
C ASN A 490 27.82 51.23 -49.12
N ALA A 491 26.78 50.87 -48.37
CA ALA A 491 26.93 50.17 -47.09
C ALA A 491 27.53 48.75 -47.22
N PHE A 492 27.40 48.09 -48.38
CA PHE A 492 28.13 46.84 -48.67
C PHE A 492 29.59 47.14 -49.00
N VAL A 493 29.83 48.13 -49.86
CA VAL A 493 31.18 48.55 -50.25
C VAL A 493 32.00 49.02 -49.04
N ASP A 494 31.39 49.78 -48.13
CA ASP A 494 32.01 50.28 -46.90
C ASP A 494 32.39 49.14 -45.94
N ARG A 495 31.68 48.00 -46.00
CA ARG A 495 32.00 46.77 -45.26
C ARG A 495 33.03 45.88 -45.97
N GLY A 496 33.48 46.25 -47.17
CA GLY A 496 34.38 45.43 -47.99
C GLY A 496 33.69 44.23 -48.66
N GLU A 497 32.36 44.20 -48.65
CA GLU A 497 31.55 43.16 -49.26
C GLU A 497 31.16 43.54 -50.69
N THR A 498 31.05 42.55 -51.58
CA THR A 498 30.50 42.77 -52.92
C THR A 498 28.97 42.89 -52.81
N PRO A 499 28.35 43.98 -53.29
CA PRO A 499 26.90 44.13 -53.20
C PRO A 499 26.20 43.03 -54.00
N PRO A 500 25.08 42.47 -53.50
CA PRO A 500 24.32 41.44 -54.20
C PRO A 500 23.88 41.87 -55.60
N ASP A 501 23.86 40.92 -56.55
CA ASP A 501 23.53 41.14 -57.96
C ASP A 501 22.16 41.80 -58.15
N GLU A 502 21.21 41.55 -57.25
CA GLU A 502 19.88 42.14 -57.26
C GLU A 502 19.93 43.65 -57.04
N ILE A 503 20.81 44.13 -56.16
CA ILE A 503 20.98 45.57 -55.92
C ILE A 503 21.53 46.25 -57.18
N ASP A 504 22.45 45.60 -57.89
CA ASP A 504 23.00 46.12 -59.15
C ASP A 504 21.94 46.16 -60.24
N MET A 505 21.16 45.08 -60.35
CA MET A 505 20.06 44.97 -61.29
C MET A 505 19.02 46.06 -61.04
N VAL A 506 18.63 46.28 -59.78
CA VAL A 506 17.66 47.32 -59.40
C VAL A 506 18.24 48.72 -59.65
N ALA A 507 19.51 48.96 -59.32
CA ALA A 507 20.17 50.24 -59.59
C ALA A 507 20.20 50.56 -61.09
N LYS A 508 20.60 49.58 -61.93
CA LYS A 508 20.59 49.68 -63.39
C LYS A 508 19.17 49.91 -63.93
N PHE A 509 18.19 49.18 -63.42
CA PHE A 509 16.79 49.33 -63.82
C PHE A 509 16.25 50.74 -63.51
N LEU A 510 16.45 51.22 -62.27
CA LEU A 510 16.04 52.55 -61.83
C LEU A 510 16.71 53.66 -62.65
N ASN A 511 18.01 53.53 -62.93
CA ASN A 511 18.74 54.47 -63.80
C ASN A 511 18.13 54.51 -65.22
N SER A 512 17.81 53.33 -65.79
CA SER A 512 17.19 53.25 -67.13
C SER A 512 15.79 53.86 -67.17
N ARG A 513 15.00 53.71 -66.10
CA ARG A 513 13.64 54.25 -65.98
C ARG A 513 13.66 55.75 -65.77
N LEU A 514 14.52 56.26 -64.89
CA LEU A 514 14.74 57.70 -64.70
C LEU A 514 15.18 58.37 -66.00
N ALA A 515 16.13 57.77 -66.74
CA ALA A 515 16.59 58.30 -68.02
C ALA A 515 15.47 58.36 -69.08
N ARG A 516 14.60 57.34 -69.14
CA ARG A 516 13.42 57.34 -70.02
C ARG A 516 12.40 58.41 -69.62
N HIS A 517 12.14 58.56 -68.33
CA HIS A 517 11.17 59.54 -67.81
C HIS A 517 11.62 60.98 -68.07
N VAL A 518 12.92 61.25 -67.94
CA VAL A 518 13.53 62.55 -68.32
C VAL A 518 13.39 62.83 -69.82
N ARG A 519 13.62 61.84 -70.68
CA ARG A 519 13.47 62.00 -72.15
C ARG A 519 12.02 62.25 -72.59
N GLN A 520 11.05 61.58 -71.96
CA GLN A 520 9.64 61.74 -72.32
C GLN A 520 9.08 63.10 -71.89
N ASN A 521 9.50 63.63 -70.74
CA ASN A 521 9.03 64.94 -70.26
C ASN A 521 9.84 66.12 -70.83
N GLY A 522 11.12 65.92 -71.16
CA GLY A 522 11.97 66.95 -71.76
C GLY A 522 11.56 67.39 -73.17
N ASN A 523 10.77 66.58 -73.90
CA ASN A 523 10.28 66.94 -75.23
C ASN A 523 9.03 67.84 -75.23
N ASN A 524 8.44 68.14 -74.07
CA ASN A 524 7.20 68.93 -73.98
C ASN A 524 7.40 70.41 -73.59
N HIS A 525 8.62 70.85 -73.26
CA HIS A 525 8.92 72.24 -72.95
C HIS A 525 10.29 72.63 -73.52
N GLU A 526 10.31 73.14 -74.75
CA GLU A 526 11.26 74.15 -75.23
C GLU A 526 10.88 74.63 -76.65
N GLN A 527 10.01 75.65 -76.73
CA GLN A 527 10.14 76.70 -77.74
C GLN A 527 10.99 77.81 -77.11
N PRO A 528 12.15 78.19 -77.68
CA PRO A 528 13.02 79.20 -77.07
C PRO A 528 12.61 80.61 -77.50
N SER A 529 12.22 81.46 -76.54
CA SER A 529 12.24 82.91 -76.73
C SER A 529 13.66 83.41 -76.48
N ALA A 530 14.35 83.84 -77.54
CA ALA A 530 15.64 84.48 -77.46
C ALA A 530 15.52 85.85 -76.76
N ASN A 531 16.30 86.07 -75.70
CA ASN A 531 16.65 87.39 -75.23
C ASN A 531 18.17 87.42 -75.01
N PRO A 532 18.93 88.29 -75.70
CA PRO A 532 20.38 88.35 -75.57
C PRO A 532 20.75 89.51 -74.66
N GLU A 533 21.12 89.26 -73.41
CA GLU A 533 21.96 90.16 -72.63
C GLU A 533 22.55 89.38 -71.46
N ASP A 534 23.81 89.71 -71.15
CA ASP A 534 24.60 89.29 -70.01
C ASP A 534 25.37 87.97 -70.14
N ALA A 535 26.46 88.10 -70.90
CA ALA A 535 27.74 87.52 -70.55
C ALA A 535 28.22 88.04 -69.19
N GLU A 536 28.64 87.17 -68.27
CA GLU A 536 29.90 87.26 -67.53
C GLU A 536 30.03 86.22 -66.41
N MET A 537 31.23 85.65 -66.30
CA MET A 537 31.83 84.98 -65.12
C MET A 537 31.16 83.68 -64.64
N GLY A 538 31.85 82.58 -64.32
CA GLY A 538 33.25 82.29 -64.04
C GLY A 538 33.25 80.92 -63.33
N ARG A 539 34.25 80.09 -63.62
CA ARG A 539 34.47 78.75 -63.03
C ARG A 539 34.73 78.83 -61.50
N PRO A 540 34.65 77.72 -60.73
CA PRO A 540 35.67 76.65 -60.79
C PRO A 540 35.19 75.34 -61.41
#